data_AF-A0A0Q8F7G2-F1
#
_entry.id   AF-A0A0Q8F7G2-F1
#
_cell.length_a   1.000
_cell.length_b   1.000
_cell.length_c   1.000
_cell.angle_alpha   90.00
_cell.angle_beta   90.00
_cell.angle_gamma   90.00
#
_symmetry.space_group_name_H-M   'P 1'
#
loop_
_entity.id
_entity.type
_entity.pdbx_description
1 polymer ?
#
loop_
_entity_poly.entity_id
_entity_poly.type
_entity_poly.pdbx_seq_one_letter_code
_entity_poly.pdbx_strand_id
1 'polypeptide(L)'
;MFGETPIEDSLTGEYYRPECIRWVRIADQAPAGSERAAVLAELVEELRSSLAAHCGTKEAIEAKIQGYLPYFFNGTFGLCVADPSTGVGIARKEILQERLIDITANCSISFPANISKEELLALIDDYADSAMPFSPAEYERSSRKRLVDDFRPVVAKA
;
A
#
# COMPACT_ATOMS: atom_id res chain seq x y z
N MET A 1 -16.51 -26.71 12.08
CA MET A 1 -16.12 -26.88 10.67
C MET A 1 -16.63 -25.66 9.95
N PHE A 2 -15.75 -24.70 9.63
CA PHE A 2 -16.12 -23.62 8.72
C PHE A 2 -16.34 -24.26 7.35
N GLY A 3 -17.50 -24.03 6.76
CA GLY A 3 -17.90 -24.68 5.52
C GLY A 3 -16.94 -24.32 4.39
N GLU A 4 -16.52 -25.33 3.63
CA GLU A 4 -15.85 -25.13 2.35
C GLU A 4 -16.75 -24.24 1.50
N THR A 5 -16.31 -22.99 1.28
CA THR A 5 -16.97 -22.11 0.33
C THR A 5 -16.22 -22.31 -0.97
N PRO A 6 -16.79 -23.04 -1.95
CA PRO A 6 -16.14 -23.17 -3.24
C PRO A 6 -15.93 -21.77 -3.80
N ILE A 7 -14.69 -21.46 -4.18
CA ILE A 7 -14.33 -20.18 -4.79
C ILE A 7 -14.82 -20.26 -6.24
N GLU A 8 -16.05 -19.82 -6.46
CA GLU A 8 -16.55 -19.59 -7.82
C GLU A 8 -15.98 -18.27 -8.34
N ASP A 9 -15.40 -18.27 -9.54
CA ASP A 9 -14.95 -17.05 -10.22
C ASP A 9 -16.09 -16.02 -10.37
N SER A 10 -17.36 -16.44 -10.27
CA SER A 10 -18.56 -15.59 -10.27
C SER A 10 -18.66 -14.63 -9.07
N LEU A 11 -18.01 -14.92 -7.94
CA LEU A 11 -18.02 -14.08 -6.73
C LEU A 11 -17.03 -12.90 -6.80
N THR A 12 -16.26 -12.82 -7.89
CA THR A 12 -15.30 -11.76 -8.15
C THR A 12 -16.04 -10.48 -8.55
N GLY A 13 -15.74 -9.37 -7.87
CA GLY A 13 -16.47 -8.11 -8.02
C GLY A 13 -17.68 -7.93 -7.09
N GLU A 14 -18.25 -9.00 -6.52
CA GLU A 14 -19.36 -8.91 -5.57
C GLU A 14 -18.88 -8.84 -4.11
N TYR A 15 -17.88 -9.66 -3.75
CA TYR A 15 -17.30 -9.70 -2.39
C TYR A 15 -15.80 -9.45 -2.35
N TYR A 16 -15.09 -9.76 -3.44
CA TYR A 16 -13.64 -9.61 -3.54
C TYR A 16 -13.27 -8.73 -4.72
N ARG A 17 -12.37 -7.78 -4.47
CA ARG A 17 -11.65 -7.03 -5.51
C ARG A 17 -10.98 -8.05 -6.45
N PRO A 18 -11.21 -8.00 -7.77
CA PRO A 18 -10.60 -8.94 -8.71
C PRO A 18 -9.08 -9.06 -8.56
N GLU A 19 -8.45 -7.97 -8.13
CA GLU A 19 -7.02 -7.88 -7.85
C GLU A 19 -6.60 -8.83 -6.71
N CYS A 20 -7.46 -9.06 -5.70
CA CYS A 20 -7.16 -9.90 -4.54
C CYS A 20 -7.29 -11.42 -4.79
N ILE A 21 -7.80 -11.85 -5.95
CA ILE A 21 -7.99 -13.28 -6.30
C ILE A 21 -6.67 -14.05 -6.20
N ARG A 22 -5.54 -13.39 -6.48
CA ARG A 22 -4.22 -14.02 -6.39
C ARG A 22 -3.98 -14.64 -5.01
N TRP A 23 -4.33 -13.94 -3.93
CA TRP A 23 -4.14 -14.45 -2.56
C TRP A 23 -5.01 -15.67 -2.29
N VAL A 24 -6.23 -15.67 -2.83
CA VAL A 24 -7.15 -16.81 -2.73
C VAL A 24 -6.57 -18.03 -3.46
N ARG A 25 -5.99 -17.85 -4.65
CA ARG A 25 -5.33 -18.94 -5.40
C ARG A 25 -4.11 -19.50 -4.67
N ILE A 26 -3.30 -18.64 -4.05
CA ILE A 26 -2.15 -19.09 -3.24
C ILE A 26 -2.64 -19.91 -2.05
N ALA A 27 -3.71 -19.49 -1.39
CA ALA A 27 -4.33 -20.23 -0.30
C ALA A 27 -4.88 -21.59 -0.76
N ASP A 28 -5.59 -21.63 -1.89
CA ASP A 28 -6.22 -22.85 -2.45
C ASP A 28 -5.19 -23.91 -2.88
N GLN A 29 -4.02 -23.48 -3.35
CA GLN A 29 -2.93 -24.39 -3.73
C GLN A 29 -2.11 -24.90 -2.54
N ALA A 30 -2.32 -24.36 -1.34
CA ALA A 30 -1.57 -24.75 -0.16
C ALA A 30 -2.08 -26.08 0.43
N PRO A 31 -1.20 -26.85 1.11
CA PRO A 31 -1.67 -27.98 1.91
C PRO A 31 -2.70 -27.54 2.96
N ALA A 32 -3.73 -28.37 3.17
CA ALA A 32 -4.78 -28.08 4.15
C ALA A 32 -4.19 -27.71 5.53
N GLY A 33 -4.62 -26.57 6.08
CA GLY A 33 -4.11 -26.00 7.32
C GLY A 33 -2.85 -25.12 7.18
N SER A 34 -2.31 -24.96 5.97
CA SER A 34 -1.13 -24.12 5.67
C SER A 34 -1.45 -22.89 4.82
N GLU A 35 -2.73 -22.63 4.52
CA GLU A 35 -3.20 -21.61 3.59
C GLU A 35 -2.71 -20.21 3.98
N ARG A 36 -2.88 -19.86 5.26
CA ARG A 36 -2.41 -18.58 5.80
C ARG A 36 -0.89 -18.46 5.73
N ALA A 37 -0.17 -19.54 6.01
CA ALA A 37 1.29 -19.53 5.99
C ALA A 37 1.82 -19.36 4.56
N ALA A 38 1.17 -19.97 3.57
CA ALA A 38 1.51 -19.81 2.16
C ALA A 38 1.33 -18.36 1.68
N VAL A 39 0.16 -17.76 1.95
CA VAL A 39 -0.10 -16.35 1.63
C VAL A 39 0.90 -15.42 2.32
N LEU A 40 1.17 -15.68 3.61
CA LEU A 40 2.12 -14.88 4.37
C LEU A 40 3.54 -14.98 3.82
N ALA A 41 4.00 -16.18 3.46
CA ALA A 41 5.33 -16.40 2.93
C ALA A 41 5.54 -15.59 1.64
N GLU A 42 4.59 -15.69 0.70
CA GLU A 42 4.63 -14.95 -0.56
C GLU A 42 4.61 -13.43 -0.32
N LEU A 43 3.66 -12.93 0.48
CA LEU A 43 3.55 -11.50 0.78
C LEU A 43 4.84 -10.96 1.41
N VAL A 44 5.41 -11.68 2.37
CA VAL A 44 6.63 -11.27 3.08
C VAL A 44 7.83 -11.27 2.14
N GLU A 45 7.93 -12.22 1.23
CA GLU A 45 8.98 -12.25 0.22
C GLU A 45 8.91 -11.03 -0.72
N GLU A 46 7.72 -10.74 -1.24
CA GLU A 46 7.48 -9.58 -2.11
C GLU A 46 7.76 -8.26 -1.41
N LEU A 47 7.27 -8.09 -0.17
CA LEU A 47 7.54 -6.91 0.64
C LEU A 47 9.04 -6.76 0.90
N ARG A 48 9.72 -7.83 1.28
CA ARG A 48 11.17 -7.80 1.57
C ARG A 48 11.96 -7.39 0.34
N SER A 49 11.64 -7.98 -0.81
CA SER A 49 12.29 -7.65 -2.09
C SER A 49 12.08 -6.17 -2.45
N SER A 50 10.86 -5.67 -2.34
CA SER A 50 10.54 -4.28 -2.68
C SER A 50 11.14 -3.25 -1.70
N LEU A 51 11.18 -3.59 -0.41
CA LEU A 51 11.71 -2.70 0.63
C LEU A 51 13.24 -2.67 0.66
N ALA A 52 13.92 -3.74 0.19
CA ALA A 52 15.38 -3.83 0.20
C ALA A 52 16.06 -2.69 -0.58
N ALA A 53 15.42 -2.16 -1.62
CA ALA A 53 15.94 -1.03 -2.39
C ALA A 53 15.85 0.32 -1.65
N HIS A 54 15.07 0.40 -0.56
CA HIS A 54 14.71 1.66 0.09
C HIS A 54 15.07 1.70 1.58
N CYS A 55 15.24 0.54 2.22
CA CYS A 55 15.58 0.43 3.63
C CYS A 55 17.08 0.16 3.81
N GLY A 56 17.71 0.83 4.78
CA GLY A 56 19.16 0.71 5.01
C GLY A 56 19.59 -0.57 5.74
N THR A 57 18.68 -1.27 6.44
CA THR A 57 19.02 -2.49 7.20
C THR A 57 17.93 -3.55 7.09
N LYS A 58 18.33 -4.82 7.29
CA LYS A 58 17.40 -5.96 7.32
C LYS A 58 16.39 -5.83 8.47
N GLU A 59 16.84 -5.34 9.62
CA GLU A 59 16.00 -5.14 10.81
C GLU A 59 14.90 -4.11 10.55
N ALA A 60 15.21 -3.03 9.82
CA ALA A 60 14.22 -2.02 9.43
C ALA A 60 13.17 -2.58 8.45
N ILE A 61 13.61 -3.42 7.50
CA ILE A 61 12.70 -4.11 6.56
C ILE A 61 11.73 -5.01 7.33
N GLU A 62 12.24 -5.86 8.21
CA GLU A 62 11.39 -6.77 8.98
C GLU A 62 10.44 -6.01 9.91
N ALA A 63 10.89 -4.92 10.54
CA ALA A 63 10.02 -4.08 11.37
C ALA A 63 8.85 -3.47 10.57
N LYS A 64 9.12 -2.98 9.34
CA LYS A 64 8.06 -2.47 8.46
C LYS A 64 7.08 -3.56 8.05
N ILE A 65 7.58 -4.72 7.63
CA ILE A 65 6.75 -5.88 7.28
C ILE A 65 5.82 -6.23 8.44
N GLN A 66 6.35 -6.36 9.66
CA GLN A 66 5.54 -6.65 10.85
C GLN A 66 4.50 -5.57 11.14
N GLY A 67 4.78 -4.30 10.81
CA GLY A 67 3.81 -3.21 10.88
C GLY A 67 2.68 -3.31 9.86
N TYR A 68 2.96 -3.84 8.66
CA TYR A 68 1.96 -3.96 7.58
C TYR A 68 1.02 -5.17 7.72
N LEU A 69 1.52 -6.29 8.25
CA LEU A 69 0.78 -7.55 8.31
C LEU A 69 -0.59 -7.44 9.02
N PRO A 70 -0.74 -6.75 10.17
CA PRO A 70 -2.04 -6.61 10.82
C PRO A 70 -3.08 -5.92 9.93
N TYR A 71 -2.69 -4.88 9.19
CA TYR A 71 -3.59 -4.17 8.29
C TYR A 71 -3.98 -5.00 7.08
N PHE A 72 -3.01 -5.75 6.51
CA PHE A 72 -3.27 -6.69 5.42
C PHE A 72 -4.30 -7.74 5.83
N PHE A 73 -4.12 -8.40 6.98
CA PHE A 73 -5.03 -9.47 7.41
C PHE A 73 -6.40 -8.99 7.84
N ASN A 74 -6.48 -7.81 8.46
CA ASN A 74 -7.75 -7.26 8.90
C ASN A 74 -8.56 -6.67 7.74
N GLY A 75 -7.97 -6.55 6.54
CA GLY A 75 -8.56 -5.83 5.42
C GLY A 75 -8.89 -4.37 5.76
N THR A 76 -8.24 -3.81 6.79
CA THR A 76 -8.61 -2.53 7.38
C THR A 76 -7.81 -1.36 6.80
N PHE A 77 -8.40 -0.17 6.96
CA PHE A 77 -7.74 1.13 6.87
C PHE A 77 -6.34 1.08 7.47
N GLY A 78 -5.34 1.20 6.61
CA GLY A 78 -3.94 1.13 6.97
C GLY A 78 -3.06 1.13 5.74
N LEU A 79 -3.39 0.28 4.76
CA LEU A 79 -2.63 0.24 3.50
C LEU A 79 -3.23 1.13 2.42
N CYS A 80 -4.56 1.29 2.35
CA CYS A 80 -5.27 2.16 1.39
C CYS A 80 -4.58 2.23 0.01
N VAL A 81 -4.19 1.07 -0.50
CA VAL A 81 -3.35 0.92 -1.69
C VAL A 81 -4.25 0.62 -2.89
N ALA A 82 -3.96 1.22 -4.03
CA ALA A 82 -4.73 1.02 -5.25
C ALA A 82 -4.71 -0.45 -5.67
N ASP A 83 -3.53 -1.07 -5.59
CA ASP A 83 -3.31 -2.48 -5.91
C ASP A 83 -2.76 -3.26 -4.68
N PRO A 84 -3.63 -3.93 -3.91
CA PRO A 84 -3.23 -4.82 -2.82
C PRO A 84 -2.93 -6.27 -3.25
N SER A 85 -2.89 -6.57 -4.56
CA SER A 85 -2.70 -7.93 -5.07
C SER A 85 -1.27 -8.49 -4.90
N THR A 86 -0.33 -7.60 -4.59
CA THR A 86 1.08 -7.91 -4.40
C THR A 86 1.67 -7.11 -3.22
N GLY A 87 2.69 -7.66 -2.58
CA GLY A 87 3.53 -6.93 -1.62
C GLY A 87 4.24 -5.75 -2.27
N VAL A 88 4.50 -5.79 -3.58
CA VAL A 88 5.12 -4.68 -4.33
C VAL A 88 4.22 -3.46 -4.35
N GLY A 89 2.92 -3.62 -4.64
CA GLY A 89 1.97 -2.51 -4.62
C GLY A 89 1.88 -1.85 -3.24
N ILE A 90 1.79 -2.67 -2.20
CA ILE A 90 1.77 -2.24 -0.79
C ILE A 90 3.05 -1.45 -0.46
N ALA A 91 4.22 -2.03 -0.71
CA ALA A 91 5.50 -1.38 -0.42
C ALA A 91 5.66 -0.07 -1.21
N ARG A 92 5.30 -0.04 -2.50
CA ARG A 92 5.40 1.16 -3.34
C ARG A 92 4.65 2.33 -2.72
N LYS A 93 3.37 2.14 -2.35
CA LYS A 93 2.56 3.21 -1.77
C LYS A 93 3.14 3.72 -0.45
N GLU A 94 3.59 2.81 0.42
CA GLU A 94 4.15 3.19 1.73
C GLU A 94 5.48 3.94 1.58
N ILE A 95 6.37 3.48 0.70
CA ILE A 95 7.63 4.16 0.39
C ILE A 95 7.37 5.57 -0.15
N LEU A 96 6.44 5.72 -1.10
CA LEU A 96 6.09 7.02 -1.68
C LEU A 96 5.53 7.96 -0.60
N GLN A 97 4.67 7.45 0.28
CA GLN A 97 4.10 8.22 1.38
C GLN A 97 5.17 8.70 2.37
N GLU A 98 6.06 7.81 2.81
CA GLU A 98 7.15 8.13 3.72
C GLU A 98 8.10 9.16 3.11
N ARG A 99 8.51 8.95 1.86
CA ARG A 99 9.39 9.88 1.14
C ARG A 99 8.77 11.27 1.02
N LEU A 100 7.46 11.36 0.71
CA LEU A 100 6.75 12.62 0.67
C LEU A 100 6.73 13.30 2.05
N ILE A 101 6.41 12.54 3.10
CA ILE A 101 6.37 13.07 4.47
C ILE A 101 7.75 13.59 4.89
N ASP A 102 8.81 12.83 4.63
CA ASP A 102 10.16 13.18 5.05
C ASP A 102 10.66 14.44 4.33
N ILE A 103 10.52 14.49 3.00
CA ILE A 103 11.02 15.61 2.17
C ILE A 103 10.25 16.90 2.47
N THR A 104 8.94 16.81 2.70
CA THR A 104 8.07 17.99 2.86
C THR A 104 7.83 18.35 4.33
N ALA A 105 8.46 17.65 5.28
CA ALA A 105 8.14 17.72 6.70
C ALA A 105 6.62 17.63 6.93
N ASN A 106 6.01 16.60 6.34
CA ASN A 106 4.58 16.34 6.37
C ASN A 106 3.74 17.50 5.81
N CYS A 107 4.10 17.99 4.62
CA CYS A 107 3.51 19.14 3.92
C CYS A 107 3.76 20.52 4.56
N SER A 108 4.59 20.62 5.60
CA SER A 108 4.95 21.91 6.22
C SER A 108 5.94 22.72 5.38
N ILE A 109 6.68 22.06 4.49
CA ILE A 109 7.68 22.65 3.59
C ILE A 109 7.22 22.43 2.15
N SER A 110 6.78 23.49 1.48
CA SER A 110 6.34 23.44 0.07
C SER A 110 7.49 23.46 -0.94
N PHE A 111 8.68 23.92 -0.53
CA PHE A 111 9.88 24.05 -1.39
C PHE A 111 11.11 23.49 -0.68
N PRO A 112 11.23 22.15 -0.63
CA PRO A 112 12.40 21.51 -0.04
C PRO A 112 13.64 21.80 -0.90
N ALA A 113 14.77 22.10 -0.27
CA ALA A 113 15.99 22.46 -0.99
C ALA A 113 16.64 21.27 -1.75
N ASN A 114 16.24 20.04 -1.43
CA ASN A 114 16.84 18.78 -1.90
C ASN A 114 16.04 18.08 -3.02
N ILE A 115 15.04 18.73 -3.60
CA ILE A 115 14.23 18.19 -4.71
C ILE A 115 13.78 19.34 -5.61
N SER A 116 13.76 19.14 -6.93
CA SER A 116 13.16 20.12 -7.84
C SER A 116 11.63 20.13 -7.70
N LYS A 117 11.00 21.22 -8.17
CA LYS A 117 9.53 21.32 -8.22
C LYS A 117 8.92 20.20 -9.05
N GLU A 118 9.51 19.91 -10.21
CA GLU A 118 9.04 18.89 -11.14
C GLU A 118 9.13 17.49 -10.53
N GLU A 119 10.23 17.17 -9.87
CA GLU A 119 10.39 15.90 -9.16
C GLU A 119 9.43 15.76 -7.97
N LEU A 120 9.16 16.85 -7.24
CA LEU A 120 8.19 16.84 -6.15
C LEU A 120 6.76 16.61 -6.66
N LEU A 121 6.38 17.28 -7.76
CA LEU A 121 5.07 17.06 -8.39
C LEU A 121 4.92 15.63 -8.90
N ALA A 122 5.96 15.09 -9.56
CA ALA A 122 5.98 13.70 -10.00
C ALA A 122 5.83 12.72 -8.82
N LEU A 123 6.52 12.97 -7.70
CA LEU A 123 6.41 12.15 -6.50
C LEU A 123 5.00 12.18 -5.89
N ILE A 124 4.33 13.35 -5.90
CA ILE A 124 2.93 13.48 -5.47
C ILE A 124 2.00 12.69 -6.39
N ASP A 125 2.22 12.77 -7.71
CA ASP A 125 1.40 12.06 -8.70
C ASP A 125 1.59 10.54 -8.60
N ASP A 126 2.84 10.06 -8.46
CA ASP A 126 3.14 8.65 -8.22
C ASP A 126 2.46 8.12 -6.94
N TYR A 127 2.48 8.92 -5.86
CA TYR A 127 1.78 8.57 -4.63
C TYR A 127 0.25 8.50 -4.87
N ALA A 128 -0.31 9.49 -5.57
CA ALA A 128 -1.73 9.52 -5.90
C ALA A 128 -2.15 8.29 -6.71
N ASP A 129 -1.35 7.85 -7.67
CA ASP A 129 -1.65 6.65 -8.47
C ASP A 129 -1.57 5.37 -7.65
N SER A 130 -0.68 5.33 -6.65
CA SER A 130 -0.52 4.18 -5.76
C SER A 130 -1.57 4.09 -4.64
N ALA A 131 -2.26 5.18 -4.33
CA ALA A 131 -3.23 5.25 -3.25
C ALA A 131 -4.67 5.02 -3.75
N MET A 132 -5.44 4.17 -3.05
CA MET A 132 -6.84 3.96 -3.40
C MET A 132 -7.68 5.23 -3.18
N PRO A 133 -8.81 5.39 -3.88
CA PRO A 133 -9.80 6.39 -3.54
C PRO A 133 -10.39 6.12 -2.15
N PHE A 134 -10.52 7.16 -1.34
CA PHE A 134 -11.08 7.10 0.01
C PHE A 134 -12.60 7.30 -0.04
N SER A 135 -13.33 6.70 0.89
CA SER A 135 -14.77 6.97 1.03
C SER A 135 -14.99 8.45 1.41
N PRO A 136 -16.14 9.05 1.06
CA PRO A 136 -16.43 10.44 1.45
C PRO A 136 -16.35 10.69 2.95
N ALA A 137 -16.67 9.69 3.78
CA ALA A 137 -16.62 9.81 5.24
C ALA A 137 -15.19 9.90 5.78
N GLU A 138 -14.21 9.31 5.09
CA GLU A 138 -12.81 9.21 5.53
C GLU A 138 -11.88 10.13 4.77
N TYR A 139 -12.31 10.61 3.61
CA TYR A 139 -11.52 11.44 2.72
C TYR A 139 -10.94 12.67 3.43
N GLU A 140 -11.73 13.35 4.25
CA GLU A 140 -11.30 14.54 5.00
C GLU A 140 -10.13 14.30 5.97
N ARG A 141 -9.92 13.06 6.41
CA ARG A 141 -8.82 12.68 7.31
C ARG A 141 -7.73 11.88 6.60
N SER A 142 -7.88 11.65 5.29
CA SER A 142 -6.98 10.81 4.52
C SER A 142 -5.64 11.46 4.26
N SER A 143 -4.60 10.64 4.12
CA SER A 143 -3.30 11.09 3.62
C SER A 143 -3.39 11.58 2.18
N ARG A 144 -4.31 11.07 1.35
CA ARG A 144 -4.53 11.56 -0.02
C ARG A 144 -4.97 13.02 -0.06
N LYS A 145 -5.99 13.38 0.71
CA LYS A 145 -6.45 14.79 0.79
C LYS A 145 -5.27 15.70 1.14
N ARG A 146 -4.53 15.35 2.19
CA ARG A 146 -3.43 16.18 2.68
C ARG A 146 -2.22 16.22 1.74
N LEU A 147 -1.73 15.07 1.28
CA LEU A 147 -0.49 14.95 0.49
C LEU A 147 -0.69 15.29 -0.99
N VAL A 148 -1.91 15.17 -1.50
CA VAL A 148 -2.23 15.38 -2.91
C VAL A 148 -3.12 16.62 -3.07
N ASP A 149 -4.37 16.56 -2.62
CA ASP A 149 -5.37 17.54 -3.02
C ASP A 149 -5.14 18.93 -2.38
N ASP A 150 -4.65 18.95 -1.14
CA ASP A 150 -4.31 20.19 -0.43
C ASP A 150 -2.90 20.67 -0.79
N PHE A 151 -1.92 19.76 -0.88
CA PHE A 151 -0.50 20.14 -1.03
C PHE A 151 -0.04 20.35 -2.47
N ARG A 152 -0.48 19.52 -3.42
CA ARG A 152 -0.08 19.63 -4.83
C ARG A 152 -0.38 21.02 -5.43
N PRO A 153 -1.55 21.65 -5.18
CA PRO A 153 -1.82 22.99 -5.70
C PRO A 153 -0.89 24.07 -5.12
N VAL A 154 -0.38 23.89 -3.90
CA VAL A 154 0.58 24.81 -3.27
C VAL A 154 1.93 24.72 -3.99
N VAL A 155 2.42 23.51 -4.23
CA VAL A 155 3.67 23.27 -4.97
C VAL A 155 3.57 23.78 -6.41
N ALA A 156 2.43 23.54 -7.08
CA ALA A 156 2.25 23.92 -8.49
C ALA A 156 2.27 25.44 -8.72
N LYS A 157 1.81 26.25 -7.76
CA LYS A 157 1.62 27.70 -7.90
C LYS A 157 2.89 28.54 -7.67
N ALA A 158 3.90 27.99 -7.01
CA ALA A 158 5.15 28.70 -6.75
C ALA A 158 6.19 28.47 -7.85
#